data_AF-A0A9X0BBX5-F1
#
_entry.id   AF-A0A9X0BBX5-F1
#
_cell.length_a   1.000
_cell.length_b   1.000
_cell.length_c   1.000
_cell.angle_alpha   90.00
_cell.angle_beta   90.00
_cell.angle_gamma   90.00
#
_symmetry.space_group_name_H-M   'P 1'
#
loop_
_entity.id
_entity.type
_entity.pdbx_description
1 polymer ?
#
loop_
_entity_poly.entity_id
_entity_poly.type
_entity_poly.pdbx_seq_one_letter_code
_entity_poly.pdbx_strand_id
1 'polypeptide(L)'
;MRCLDIGYSTTKNDACLGGYYGEGLKLAALVFCRGGSHIKLCSNSSHWNFALKGRGNRNLYCNITLASRDKVQRLRDKATRRRGAMSPSDLTANIWEDVSVIIKREGPLGKITQEEFEGWLRTTIDISPPSGLIRTLAGDLILDGAYSGSLYLKGLRLRSTDDLRMAYNLAHGVPSQDRSEFLNHPLQLRLITQIWAGAIAQGNKVALTAYCTLLKEHWDCTDVKDAEFMIDEPTAKAVWRCLKDEASLLGRFYVPSDSNDLV
;
A
#
# COMPACT_ATOMS: atom_id res chain seq x y z
N MET A 1 34.20 16.58 -2.59
CA MET A 1 33.33 15.46 -2.98
C MET A 1 32.52 15.05 -1.75
N ARG A 2 31.35 15.67 -1.52
CA ARG A 2 30.44 15.31 -0.40
C ARG A 2 29.27 14.54 -1.01
N CYS A 3 29.42 13.23 -1.11
CA CYS A 3 28.36 12.34 -1.56
C CYS A 3 27.46 12.01 -0.37
N LEU A 4 26.23 12.55 -0.38
CA LEU A 4 25.05 12.01 0.32
C LEU A 4 25.26 11.58 1.79
N ASP A 5 25.48 12.53 2.69
CA ASP A 5 25.19 12.26 4.11
C ASP A 5 23.68 12.44 4.33
N ILE A 6 22.94 11.40 3.96
CA ILE A 6 21.52 11.22 4.26
C ILE A 6 21.45 9.85 4.94
N GLY A 7 21.08 9.83 6.21
CA GLY A 7 20.94 8.62 7.04
C GLY A 7 20.33 8.96 8.40
N TYR A 8 19.74 10.14 8.53
CA TYR A 8 19.08 10.59 9.74
C TYR A 8 17.58 10.40 9.59
N SER A 9 17.01 9.57 10.46
CA SER A 9 15.57 9.39 10.60
C SER A 9 15.21 9.79 12.02
N THR A 10 14.31 10.76 12.16
CA THR A 10 13.68 11.11 13.44
C THR A 10 12.60 10.10 13.85
N THR A 11 12.26 9.18 12.94
CA THR A 11 11.13 8.25 13.06
C THR A 11 11.54 6.89 13.60
N LYS A 12 12.84 6.69 13.90
CA LYS A 12 13.41 5.43 14.39
C LYS A 12 12.74 4.88 15.66
N ASN A 13 12.21 5.76 16.51
CA ASN A 13 11.53 5.40 17.76
C ASN A 13 10.01 5.47 17.67
N ASP A 14 9.45 5.84 16.51
CA ASP A 14 8.01 5.90 16.33
C ASP A 14 7.53 4.61 15.66
N ALA A 15 6.94 3.73 16.46
CA ALA A 15 6.39 2.47 15.97
C ALA A 15 5.27 2.67 14.93
N CYS A 16 4.68 3.85 14.80
CA CYS A 16 3.65 4.16 13.82
C CYS A 16 4.21 4.53 12.44
N LEU A 17 5.52 4.74 12.30
CA LEU A 17 6.14 5.21 11.07
C LEU A 17 7.00 4.13 10.40
N GLY A 18 6.81 3.92 9.09
CA GLY A 18 7.53 2.89 8.32
C GLY A 18 8.98 3.23 7.94
N GLY A 19 9.48 4.39 8.34
CA GLY A 19 10.85 4.85 8.05
C GLY A 19 11.79 4.61 9.22
N TYR A 20 12.83 3.80 9.04
CA TYR A 20 13.81 3.52 10.10
C TYR A 20 15.22 4.06 9.79
N TYR A 21 15.61 4.05 8.51
CA TYR A 21 17.00 4.30 8.10
C TYR A 21 17.22 5.63 7.37
N GLY A 22 16.16 6.32 6.92
CA GLY A 22 16.29 7.54 6.11
C GLY A 22 16.74 7.30 4.65
N GLU A 23 16.86 6.04 4.22
CA GLU A 23 17.35 5.64 2.88
C GLU A 23 16.25 5.55 1.81
N GLY A 24 14.98 5.59 2.22
CA GLY A 24 13.84 5.30 1.34
C GLY A 24 13.80 6.15 0.07
N LEU A 25 14.15 7.44 0.18
CA LEU A 25 14.21 8.34 -0.97
C LEU A 25 15.30 7.94 -1.97
N LYS A 26 16.48 7.48 -1.50
CA LYS A 26 17.57 7.06 -2.38
C LYS A 26 17.22 5.77 -3.11
N LEU A 27 16.63 4.82 -2.39
CA LEU A 27 16.17 3.56 -2.97
C LEU A 27 15.07 3.80 -4.00
N ALA A 28 14.09 4.65 -3.68
CA ALA A 28 13.07 5.05 -4.64
C ALA A 28 13.70 5.71 -5.88
N ALA A 29 14.62 6.67 -5.69
CA ALA A 29 15.35 7.31 -6.78
C ALA A 29 16.08 6.29 -7.67
N LEU A 30 16.76 5.31 -7.05
CA LEU A 30 17.45 4.23 -7.75
C LEU A 30 16.49 3.38 -8.58
N VAL A 31 15.38 2.93 -7.99
CA VAL A 31 14.38 2.07 -8.64
C VAL A 31 13.79 2.77 -9.86
N PHE A 32 13.32 4.00 -9.69
CA PHE A 32 12.75 4.77 -10.80
C PHE A 32 13.77 5.07 -11.90
N CYS A 33 15.01 5.44 -11.55
CA CYS A 33 16.05 5.67 -12.56
C CYS A 33 16.42 4.39 -13.33
N ARG A 34 16.41 3.22 -12.68
CA ARG A 34 16.60 1.94 -13.36
C ARG A 34 15.42 1.57 -14.26
N GLY A 35 14.20 1.95 -13.85
CA GLY A 35 12.99 1.83 -14.66
C GLY A 35 12.85 2.87 -15.78
N GLY A 36 13.90 3.65 -16.08
CA GLY A 36 13.91 4.65 -17.15
C GLY A 36 13.19 5.96 -16.81
N SER A 37 12.79 6.18 -15.56
CA SER A 37 12.21 7.45 -15.11
C SER A 37 13.29 8.41 -14.58
N HIS A 38 13.14 9.68 -14.91
CA HIS A 38 13.90 10.78 -14.34
C HIS A 38 13.25 11.29 -13.06
N ILE A 39 14.01 11.38 -11.98
CA ILE A 39 13.55 11.93 -10.69
C ILE A 39 14.27 13.22 -10.36
N LYS A 40 13.48 14.19 -9.93
CA LYS A 40 13.94 15.47 -9.43
C LYS A 40 13.25 15.81 -8.11
N LEU A 41 14.03 16.16 -7.10
CA LEU A 41 13.53 16.75 -5.85
C LEU A 41 13.79 18.26 -5.87
N CYS A 42 12.80 19.03 -5.44
CA CYS A 42 12.87 20.47 -5.31
C CYS A 42 12.61 20.84 -3.86
N SER A 43 13.54 21.56 -3.24
CA SER A 43 13.40 22.05 -1.86
C SER A 43 14.38 23.18 -1.60
N ASN A 44 13.98 24.15 -0.78
CA ASN A 44 14.80 25.29 -0.35
C ASN A 44 15.56 25.96 -1.50
N SER A 45 14.83 26.35 -2.55
CA SER A 45 15.39 26.98 -3.75
C SER A 45 16.46 26.14 -4.47
N SER A 46 16.48 24.83 -4.25
CA SER A 46 17.46 23.91 -4.83
C SER A 46 16.78 22.79 -5.62
N HIS A 47 17.47 22.33 -6.64
CA HIS A 47 17.08 21.24 -7.52
C HIS A 47 18.06 20.09 -7.36
N TRP A 48 17.55 18.95 -6.94
CA TRP A 48 18.28 17.71 -6.72
C TRP A 48 17.90 16.77 -7.86
N ASN A 49 18.83 16.50 -8.77
CA ASN A 49 18.57 15.68 -9.95
C ASN A 49 19.24 14.32 -9.78
N PHE A 50 18.46 13.26 -9.84
CA PHE A 50 18.95 11.89 -9.71
C PHE A 50 19.17 11.28 -11.10
N ALA A 51 20.33 10.66 -11.30
CA ALA A 51 20.68 10.01 -12.56
C ALA A 51 21.65 8.85 -12.35
N LEU A 52 21.50 7.81 -13.16
CA LEU A 52 22.49 6.74 -13.25
C LEU A 52 23.67 7.20 -14.11
N LYS A 53 24.89 7.01 -13.61
CA LYS A 53 26.12 7.29 -14.37
C LYS A 53 27.17 6.21 -14.12
N GLY A 54 28.31 6.33 -14.81
CA GLY A 54 29.42 5.40 -14.74
C GLY A 54 29.28 4.24 -15.73
N ARG A 55 30.27 3.34 -15.74
CA ARG A 55 30.31 2.21 -16.68
C ARG A 55 29.07 1.32 -16.48
N GLY A 56 28.22 1.26 -17.50
CA GLY A 56 26.97 0.48 -17.48
C GLY A 56 25.87 1.05 -16.57
N ASN A 57 25.85 2.36 -16.27
CA ASN A 57 24.78 3.03 -15.51
C ASN A 57 24.49 2.39 -14.14
N ARG A 58 25.54 1.91 -13.46
CA ARG A 58 25.39 1.13 -12.21
C ARG A 58 25.27 2.00 -10.96
N ASN A 59 25.77 3.23 -11.00
CA ASN A 59 25.87 4.10 -9.83
C ASN A 59 24.83 5.21 -9.90
N LEU A 60 24.07 5.41 -8.82
CA LEU A 60 23.16 6.53 -8.68
C LEU A 60 23.92 7.77 -8.21
N TYR A 61 23.76 8.87 -8.93
CA TYR A 61 24.29 10.18 -8.57
C TYR A 61 23.15 11.16 -8.30
N CYS A 62 23.35 12.02 -7.31
CA CYS A 62 22.51 13.19 -7.08
C CYS A 62 23.32 14.46 -7.39
N ASN A 63 22.84 15.27 -8.34
CA ASN A 63 23.41 16.58 -8.62
C ASN A 63 22.50 17.67 -8.06
N ILE A 64 23.02 18.45 -7.12
CA ILE A 64 22.31 19.55 -6.47
C ILE A 64 22.70 20.86 -7.15
N THR A 65 21.70 21.58 -7.64
CA THR A 65 21.86 22.86 -8.32
C THR A 65 20.96 23.90 -7.65
N LEU A 66 21.52 25.06 -7.31
CA LEU A 66 20.75 26.17 -6.77
C LEU A 66 19.92 26.82 -7.88
N ALA A 67 18.66 27.13 -7.60
CA ALA A 67 17.87 27.97 -8.48
C ALA A 67 18.43 29.39 -8.45
N SER A 68 18.49 30.04 -9.62
CA SER A 68 18.88 31.44 -9.72
C SER A 68 17.98 32.30 -8.82
N ARG A 69 18.58 33.24 -8.08
CA ARG A 69 17.85 34.19 -7.23
C ARG A 69 16.80 34.96 -8.01
N ASP A 70 17.12 35.42 -9.22
CA ASP A 70 16.18 36.13 -10.09
C ASP A 70 14.99 35.25 -10.47
N LYS A 71 15.24 33.97 -10.75
CA LYS A 71 14.18 33.01 -11.07
C LYS A 71 13.28 32.78 -9.85
N VAL A 72 13.85 32.61 -8.66
CA VAL A 72 13.09 32.43 -7.41
C VAL A 72 12.28 33.68 -7.10
N GLN A 73 12.85 34.87 -7.26
CA GLN A 73 12.17 36.13 -7.03
C GLN A 73 10.98 36.30 -7.99
N ARG A 74 11.16 36.03 -9.28
CA ARG A 74 10.06 36.06 -10.26
C ARG A 74 8.93 35.09 -9.89
N LEU A 75 9.27 33.89 -9.40
CA LEU A 75 8.26 32.93 -8.96
C LEU A 75 7.53 33.40 -7.70
N ARG A 76 8.24 34.02 -6.75
CA ARG A 76 7.65 34.65 -5.56
C ARG A 76 6.70 35.76 -5.95
N ASP A 77 7.11 36.68 -6.82
CA ASP A 77 6.26 37.78 -7.29
C ASP A 77 4.99 37.24 -7.96
N LYS A 78 5.12 36.18 -8.76
CA LYS A 78 3.99 35.48 -9.37
C LYS A 78 3.08 34.84 -8.31
N ALA A 79 3.63 34.19 -7.30
CA ALA A 79 2.88 33.58 -6.21
C ALA A 79 2.14 34.63 -5.36
N THR A 80 2.77 35.77 -5.05
CA THR A 80 2.15 36.88 -4.31
C THR A 80 0.98 37.49 -5.08
N ARG A 81 1.15 37.72 -6.40
CA ARG A 81 0.05 38.19 -7.26
C ARG A 81 -1.12 37.21 -7.29
N ARG A 82 -0.85 35.89 -7.28
CA ARG A 82 -1.88 34.85 -7.24
C ARG A 82 -2.64 34.84 -5.91
N ARG A 83 -1.94 34.93 -4.77
CA ARG A 83 -2.57 34.96 -3.44
C ARG A 83 -3.51 36.16 -3.28
N GLY A 84 -3.15 37.32 -3.85
CA GLY A 84 -4.00 38.51 -3.83
C GLY A 84 -5.25 38.43 -4.73
N ALA A 85 -5.28 37.52 -5.70
CA ALA A 85 -6.38 37.41 -6.67
C ALA A 85 -7.52 36.46 -6.24
N MET A 86 -7.50 35.90 -5.01
CA MET A 86 -8.45 34.88 -4.51
C MET A 86 -8.76 33.75 -5.52
N SER A 87 -7.84 33.46 -6.44
CA SER A 87 -8.00 32.34 -7.36
C SER A 87 -7.74 31.04 -6.60
N PRO A 88 -8.45 29.94 -6.91
CA PRO A 88 -8.16 28.64 -6.33
C PRO A 88 -6.67 28.33 -6.42
N SER A 89 -6.10 27.75 -5.37
CA SER A 89 -4.71 27.36 -5.36
C SER A 89 -4.41 26.41 -6.51
N ASP A 90 -3.79 26.93 -7.56
CA ASP A 90 -3.16 26.11 -8.60
C ASP A 90 -2.21 25.13 -7.89
N LEU A 91 -2.26 23.84 -8.22
CA LEU A 91 -1.45 22.76 -7.60
C LEU A 91 0.04 22.87 -7.97
N THR A 92 0.62 24.07 -7.91
CA THR A 92 2.00 24.38 -8.24
C THR A 92 2.82 24.50 -6.96
N ALA A 93 3.73 23.56 -6.75
CA ALA A 93 4.68 23.63 -5.64
C ALA A 93 5.65 24.82 -5.79
N ASN A 94 5.85 25.55 -4.71
CA ASN A 94 6.76 26.69 -4.62
C ASN A 94 8.12 26.22 -4.09
N ILE A 95 9.14 26.23 -4.95
CA ILE A 95 10.48 25.69 -4.62
C ILE A 95 11.15 26.29 -3.37
N TRP A 96 10.75 27.49 -2.93
CA TRP A 96 11.34 28.15 -1.75
C TRP A 96 10.67 27.80 -0.42
N GLU A 97 9.48 27.19 -0.43
CA GLU A 97 8.72 26.84 0.77
C GLU A 97 8.34 25.35 0.80
N ASP A 98 8.03 24.78 -0.37
CA ASP A 98 7.55 23.41 -0.49
C ASP A 98 8.68 22.43 -0.83
N VAL A 99 8.49 21.19 -0.39
CA VAL A 99 9.23 20.03 -0.88
C VAL A 99 8.38 19.36 -1.95
N SER A 100 8.93 19.18 -3.15
CA SER A 100 8.25 18.47 -4.24
C SER A 100 9.15 17.45 -4.91
N VAL A 101 8.56 16.30 -5.23
CA VAL A 101 9.20 15.24 -6.02
C VAL A 101 8.53 15.23 -7.39
N ILE A 102 9.33 15.32 -8.44
CA ILE A 102 8.90 15.31 -9.82
C ILE A 102 9.45 14.05 -10.47
N ILE A 103 8.56 13.21 -10.95
CA ILE A 103 8.87 11.99 -11.69
C ILE A 103 8.47 12.22 -13.14
N LYS A 104 9.39 12.00 -14.07
CA LYS A 104 9.16 12.12 -15.52
C LYS A 104 9.64 10.87 -16.21
N ARG A 105 8.91 10.41 -17.22
CA ARG A 105 9.37 9.35 -18.12
C ARG A 105 9.25 9.85 -19.56
N GLU A 106 10.37 9.78 -20.26
CA GLU A 106 10.50 10.20 -21.65
C GLU A 106 11.29 9.11 -22.40
N GLY A 107 10.98 8.87 -23.67
CA GLY A 107 11.66 7.88 -24.50
C GLY A 107 10.82 6.61 -24.77
N PRO A 108 11.47 5.46 -25.08
CA PRO A 108 10.81 4.29 -25.67
C PRO A 108 9.80 3.60 -24.74
N LEU A 109 9.90 3.82 -23.43
CA LEU A 109 8.95 3.31 -22.42
C LEU A 109 7.66 4.14 -22.32
N GLY A 110 7.55 5.23 -23.09
CA GLY A 110 6.38 6.10 -23.09
C GLY A 110 6.29 7.05 -21.89
N LYS A 111 5.21 7.84 -21.87
CA LYS A 111 4.88 8.71 -20.74
C LYS A 111 4.18 7.88 -19.65
N ILE A 112 4.32 8.33 -18.40
CA ILE A 112 3.56 7.77 -17.29
C ILE A 112 2.07 8.03 -17.58
N THR A 113 1.27 6.97 -17.65
CA THR A 113 -0.17 7.10 -17.88
C THR A 113 -0.89 7.44 -16.57
N GLN A 114 -2.13 7.89 -16.67
CA GLN A 114 -2.94 8.17 -15.49
C GLN A 114 -3.16 6.89 -14.66
N GLU A 115 -3.41 5.77 -15.32
CA GLU A 115 -3.67 4.47 -14.69
C GLU A 115 -2.44 3.97 -13.93
N GLU A 116 -1.24 4.14 -14.49
CA GLU A 116 0.01 3.81 -13.81
C GLU A 116 0.20 4.67 -12.55
N PHE A 117 -0.04 5.98 -12.68
CA PHE A 117 0.09 6.91 -11.57
C PHE A 117 -0.93 6.61 -10.46
N GLU A 118 -2.19 6.38 -10.81
CA GLU A 118 -3.24 5.95 -9.87
C GLU A 118 -2.88 4.62 -9.21
N GLY A 119 -2.24 3.70 -9.95
CA GLY A 119 -1.66 2.48 -9.41
C GLY A 119 -0.61 2.73 -8.31
N TRP A 120 0.23 3.75 -8.48
CA TRP A 120 1.20 4.13 -7.44
C TRP A 120 0.53 4.69 -6.19
N LEU A 121 -0.56 5.47 -6.34
CA LEU A 121 -1.29 6.02 -5.20
C LEU A 121 -1.87 4.93 -4.29
N ARG A 122 -2.26 3.78 -4.87
CA ARG A 122 -2.72 2.60 -4.11
C ARG A 122 -1.63 1.90 -3.28
N THR A 123 -0.38 2.36 -3.35
CA THR A 123 0.70 1.86 -2.47
C THR A 123 0.47 2.26 -1.00
N THR A 124 -0.28 3.35 -0.78
CA THR A 124 -0.59 3.85 0.57
C THR A 124 -2.08 4.14 0.71
N ILE A 125 -2.69 3.53 1.72
CA ILE A 125 -4.12 3.67 2.02
C ILE A 125 -4.49 5.12 2.39
N ASP A 126 -3.57 5.86 3.02
CA ASP A 126 -3.87 7.23 3.46
C ASP A 126 -4.02 8.22 2.29
N ILE A 127 -3.36 7.96 1.16
CA ILE A 127 -3.42 8.82 -0.02
C ILE A 127 -4.62 8.44 -0.90
N SER A 128 -4.88 7.15 -1.04
CA SER A 128 -6.04 6.63 -1.76
C SER A 128 -6.81 5.74 -0.78
N PRO A 129 -7.78 6.28 -0.03
CA PRO A 129 -8.54 5.48 0.91
C PRO A 129 -9.47 4.52 0.16
N PRO A 130 -9.44 3.22 0.48
CA PRO A 130 -10.32 2.24 -0.14
C PRO A 130 -11.76 2.43 0.33
N SER A 131 -12.70 2.04 -0.53
CA SER A 131 -14.10 1.86 -0.13
C SER A 131 -14.29 0.57 0.67
N GLY A 132 -15.37 0.46 1.46
CA GLY A 132 -15.68 -0.79 2.17
C GLY A 132 -14.64 -1.25 3.21
N LEU A 133 -13.89 -0.32 3.80
CA LEU A 133 -12.94 -0.60 4.88
C LEU A 133 -13.68 -0.98 6.18
N ILE A 134 -13.34 -2.14 6.75
CA ILE A 134 -13.88 -2.61 8.04
C ILE A 134 -12.72 -2.69 9.03
N ARG A 135 -12.77 -1.84 10.06
CA ARG A 135 -11.72 -1.76 11.08
C ARG A 135 -11.92 -2.79 12.17
N THR A 136 -10.86 -3.48 12.57
CA THR A 136 -10.85 -4.44 13.67
C THR A 136 -9.64 -4.21 14.57
N LEU A 137 -9.58 -4.89 15.72
CA LEU A 137 -8.43 -4.78 16.61
C LEU A 137 -7.13 -5.34 16.02
N ALA A 138 -7.22 -6.34 15.14
CA ALA A 138 -6.05 -6.96 14.50
C ALA A 138 -5.56 -6.19 13.26
N GLY A 139 -6.40 -5.30 12.72
CA GLY A 139 -6.17 -4.59 11.47
C GLY A 139 -7.47 -4.34 10.72
N ASP A 140 -7.37 -3.93 9.46
CA ASP A 140 -8.53 -3.61 8.63
C ASP A 140 -8.72 -4.64 7.52
N LEU A 141 -9.98 -5.01 7.29
CA LEU A 141 -10.42 -5.76 6.11
C LEU A 141 -10.82 -4.76 5.03
N ILE A 142 -10.31 -4.95 3.82
CA ILE A 142 -10.59 -4.11 2.66
C ILE A 142 -11.30 -4.96 1.61
N LEU A 143 -12.58 -4.66 1.39
CA LEU A 143 -13.44 -5.34 0.42
C LEU A 143 -13.44 -4.66 -0.97
N ASP A 144 -12.66 -3.60 -1.14
CA ASP A 144 -12.52 -2.89 -2.40
C ASP A 144 -11.75 -3.72 -3.42
N GLY A 145 -12.40 -4.05 -4.55
CA GLY A 145 -11.78 -4.83 -5.63
C GLY A 145 -10.54 -4.17 -6.23
N ALA A 146 -10.39 -2.85 -6.16
CA ALA A 146 -9.19 -2.15 -6.63
C ALA A 146 -7.95 -2.44 -5.78
N TYR A 147 -8.15 -2.99 -4.58
CA TYR A 147 -7.11 -3.34 -3.63
C TYR A 147 -6.87 -4.85 -3.53
N SER A 148 -7.73 -5.68 -4.13
CA SER A 148 -7.65 -7.15 -4.07
C SER A 148 -6.23 -7.69 -4.25
N GLY A 149 -5.89 -8.71 -3.47
CA GLY A 149 -4.55 -9.32 -3.47
C GLY A 149 -3.50 -8.55 -2.66
N SER A 150 -3.85 -7.40 -2.08
CA SER A 150 -2.87 -6.52 -1.43
C SER A 150 -2.82 -6.69 0.08
N LEU A 151 -1.59 -6.81 0.59
CA LEU A 151 -1.31 -6.80 2.02
C LEU A 151 -0.60 -5.50 2.39
N TYR A 152 -1.15 -4.77 3.34
CA TYR A 152 -0.62 -3.53 3.90
C TYR A 152 -0.21 -3.75 5.36
N LEU A 153 0.77 -2.98 5.81
CA LEU A 153 1.15 -2.87 7.21
C LEU A 153 1.20 -1.39 7.54
N LYS A 154 0.36 -0.96 8.50
CA LYS A 154 0.28 0.44 8.93
C LYS A 154 0.09 1.40 7.75
N GLY A 155 -0.84 1.08 6.86
CA GLY A 155 -1.19 1.90 5.71
C GLY A 155 -0.27 1.77 4.50
N LEU A 156 0.86 1.06 4.59
CA LEU A 156 1.83 0.91 3.50
C LEU A 156 1.81 -0.50 2.91
N ARG A 157 1.70 -0.61 1.58
CA ARG A 157 1.67 -1.90 0.89
C ARG A 157 2.99 -2.65 1.08
N LEU A 158 2.89 -3.88 1.55
CA LEU A 158 4.01 -4.82 1.68
C LEU A 158 4.15 -5.67 0.42
N ARG A 159 3.04 -6.25 -0.06
CA ARG A 159 3.03 -7.12 -1.24
C ARG A 159 1.67 -7.15 -1.94
N SER A 160 1.69 -7.67 -3.16
CA SER A 160 0.53 -8.16 -3.87
C SER A 160 0.71 -9.66 -4.13
N THR A 161 -0.35 -10.44 -4.01
CA THR A 161 -0.38 -11.84 -4.42
C THR A 161 -1.75 -12.18 -4.99
N ASP A 162 -1.77 -13.03 -6.00
CA ASP A 162 -3.02 -13.50 -6.63
C ASP A 162 -3.74 -14.53 -5.74
N ASP A 163 -3.02 -15.10 -4.76
CA ASP A 163 -3.57 -16.05 -3.79
C ASP A 163 -4.43 -15.39 -2.71
N LEU A 164 -4.41 -14.05 -2.61
CA LEU A 164 -5.30 -13.30 -1.73
C LEU A 164 -6.44 -12.72 -2.57
N ARG A 165 -7.68 -13.00 -2.16
CA ARG A 165 -8.89 -12.49 -2.80
C ARG A 165 -9.28 -11.13 -2.24
N MET A 166 -9.07 -10.91 -0.94
CA MET A 166 -9.31 -9.62 -0.30
C MET A 166 -8.01 -8.88 -0.01
N ALA A 167 -8.13 -7.65 0.47
CA ALA A 167 -7.01 -6.86 0.94
C ALA A 167 -7.07 -6.64 2.45
N TYR A 168 -5.90 -6.48 3.04
CA TYR A 168 -5.74 -6.43 4.49
C TYR A 168 -4.75 -5.34 4.88
N ASN A 169 -5.07 -4.56 5.91
CA ASN A 169 -4.13 -3.64 6.54
C ASN A 169 -3.83 -4.09 7.97
N LEU A 170 -2.66 -4.65 8.19
CA LEU A 170 -2.26 -5.15 9.49
C LEU A 170 -1.93 -4.00 10.44
N ALA A 171 -2.52 -4.01 11.65
CA ALA A 171 -2.20 -3.04 12.70
C ALA A 171 -0.84 -3.35 13.37
N HIS A 172 -0.50 -4.63 13.44
CA HIS A 172 0.69 -5.12 14.10
C HIS A 172 1.65 -5.82 13.13
N GLY A 173 2.94 -5.60 13.36
CA GLY A 173 4.03 -6.22 12.62
C GLY A 173 5.35 -5.51 12.85
N VAL A 174 6.45 -6.26 12.81
CA VAL A 174 7.81 -5.70 12.84
C VAL A 174 8.23 -5.50 11.38
N PRO A 175 8.48 -4.26 10.93
CA PRO A 175 9.08 -4.04 9.62
C PRO A 175 10.53 -4.55 9.68
N SER A 176 10.76 -5.78 9.23
CA SER A 176 12.11 -6.33 9.05
C SER A 176 12.85 -5.56 7.95
N GLN A 177 14.19 -5.53 8.04
CA GLN A 177 15.08 -4.87 7.08
C GLN A 177 14.84 -5.37 5.65
N ASP A 178 14.43 -6.64 5.53
CA ASP A 178 13.82 -7.22 4.36
C ASP A 178 12.31 -7.37 4.62
N ARG A 179 11.47 -6.61 3.92
CA ARG A 179 9.99 -6.68 4.07
C ARG A 179 9.42 -8.07 3.77
N SER A 180 10.26 -8.96 3.22
CA SER A 180 10.05 -10.37 2.96
C SER A 180 10.16 -11.27 4.21
N GLU A 181 10.93 -10.92 5.24
CA GLU A 181 11.14 -11.79 6.43
C GLU A 181 9.97 -11.75 7.42
N PHE A 182 9.17 -10.67 7.44
CA PHE A 182 7.90 -10.62 8.17
C PHE A 182 6.86 -11.62 7.61
N LEU A 183 7.10 -12.18 6.42
CA LEU A 183 6.21 -13.11 5.71
C LEU A 183 6.34 -14.56 6.19
N ASN A 184 6.72 -14.79 7.45
CA ASN A 184 6.55 -16.12 8.04
C ASN A 184 5.05 -16.43 8.11
N HIS A 185 4.63 -17.30 7.19
CA HIS A 185 3.28 -17.73 6.86
C HIS A 185 2.30 -17.93 8.05
N PRO A 186 2.72 -18.41 9.25
CA PRO A 186 1.77 -18.63 10.35
C PRO A 186 1.24 -17.36 11.02
N LEU A 187 2.08 -16.32 11.21
CA LEU A 187 1.64 -15.09 11.90
C LEU A 187 0.70 -14.27 11.03
N GLN A 188 0.98 -14.21 9.72
CA GLN A 188 0.11 -13.52 8.77
C GLN A 188 -1.26 -14.18 8.71
N LEU A 189 -1.32 -15.51 8.58
CA LEU A 189 -2.59 -16.23 8.54
C LEU A 189 -3.42 -15.95 9.79
N ARG A 190 -2.79 -16.06 10.97
CA ARG A 190 -3.45 -15.74 12.24
C ARG A 190 -4.03 -14.32 12.27
N LEU A 191 -3.29 -13.32 11.81
CA LEU A 191 -3.78 -11.94 11.76
C LEU A 191 -4.95 -11.78 10.78
N ILE A 192 -4.88 -12.41 9.60
CA ILE A 192 -5.96 -12.43 8.61
C ILE A 192 -7.22 -13.07 9.20
N THR A 193 -7.10 -14.25 9.83
CA THR A 193 -8.22 -14.92 10.49
C THR A 193 -8.81 -14.06 11.61
N GLN A 194 -7.97 -13.39 12.42
CA GLN A 194 -8.43 -12.47 13.46
C GLN A 194 -9.15 -11.24 12.91
N ILE A 195 -8.73 -10.72 11.75
CA ILE A 195 -9.43 -9.63 11.06
C ILE A 195 -10.83 -10.10 10.62
N TRP A 196 -10.95 -11.28 10.01
CA TRP A 196 -12.27 -11.83 9.64
C TRP A 196 -13.17 -12.07 10.86
N ALA A 197 -12.64 -12.72 11.90
CA ALA A 197 -13.35 -12.96 13.14
C ALA A 197 -13.81 -11.64 13.78
N GLY A 198 -12.93 -10.64 13.82
CA GLY A 198 -13.24 -9.30 14.33
C GLY A 198 -14.34 -8.60 13.52
N ALA A 199 -14.32 -8.68 12.19
CA ALA A 199 -15.34 -8.10 11.32
C ALA A 199 -16.71 -8.80 11.50
N ILE A 200 -16.71 -10.13 11.61
CA ILE A 200 -17.92 -10.94 11.82
C ILE A 200 -18.50 -10.70 13.21
N ALA A 201 -17.66 -10.63 14.25
CA ALA A 201 -18.07 -10.35 15.62
C ALA A 201 -18.73 -8.98 15.79
N GLN A 202 -18.38 -8.01 14.95
CA GLN A 202 -19.07 -6.70 14.87
C GLN A 202 -20.46 -6.77 14.23
N GLY A 203 -20.92 -7.95 13.78
CA GLY A 203 -22.20 -8.13 13.10
C GLY A 203 -22.17 -7.63 11.65
N ASN A 204 -21.00 -7.49 11.04
CA ASN A 204 -20.89 -7.03 9.66
C ASN A 204 -21.36 -8.12 8.68
N LYS A 205 -22.59 -7.97 8.18
CA LYS A 205 -23.20 -8.93 7.25
C LYS A 205 -22.44 -9.04 5.93
N VAL A 206 -21.86 -7.95 5.44
CA VAL A 206 -21.11 -7.95 4.17
C VAL A 206 -19.85 -8.80 4.31
N ALA A 207 -19.12 -8.63 5.41
CA ALA A 207 -17.96 -9.47 5.72
C ALA A 207 -18.37 -10.95 5.89
N LEU A 208 -19.44 -11.23 6.64
CA LEU A 208 -19.90 -12.61 6.82
C LEU A 208 -20.25 -13.29 5.47
N THR A 209 -20.99 -12.61 4.60
CA THR A 209 -21.33 -13.11 3.27
C THR A 209 -20.08 -13.30 2.41
N ALA A 210 -19.16 -12.34 2.41
CA ALA A 210 -17.90 -12.43 1.66
C ALA A 210 -17.06 -13.62 2.15
N TYR A 211 -16.95 -13.81 3.46
CA TYR A 211 -16.20 -14.92 4.06
C TYR A 211 -16.82 -16.28 3.73
N CYS A 212 -18.15 -16.40 3.81
CA CYS A 212 -18.85 -17.62 3.39
C CYS A 212 -18.65 -17.91 1.89
N THR A 213 -18.58 -16.87 1.05
CA THR A 213 -18.28 -17.01 -0.38
C THR A 213 -16.87 -17.53 -0.60
N LEU A 214 -15.86 -17.00 0.12
CA LEU A 214 -14.48 -17.49 0.06
C LEU A 214 -14.41 -18.97 0.44
N LEU A 215 -15.06 -19.38 1.53
CA LEU A 215 -15.07 -20.77 1.97
C LEU A 215 -15.75 -21.73 0.96
N LYS A 216 -16.74 -21.25 0.20
CA LYS A 216 -17.46 -22.07 -0.79
C LYS A 216 -16.73 -22.15 -2.13
N GLU A 217 -16.23 -21.02 -2.61
CA GLU A 217 -15.79 -20.86 -4.01
C GLU A 217 -14.26 -20.79 -4.14
N HIS A 218 -13.57 -20.45 -3.05
CA HIS A 218 -12.12 -20.17 -3.05
C HIS A 218 -11.45 -20.74 -1.78
N TRP A 219 -11.80 -21.96 -1.39
CA TRP A 219 -11.32 -22.60 -0.16
C TRP A 219 -9.79 -22.78 -0.08
N ASP A 220 -9.12 -22.76 -1.23
CA ASP A 220 -7.66 -22.93 -1.37
C ASP A 220 -6.86 -21.62 -1.28
N CYS A 221 -7.54 -20.47 -1.24
CA CYS A 221 -6.89 -19.15 -1.22
C CYS A 221 -6.32 -18.80 0.18
N THR A 222 -5.33 -17.92 0.21
CA THR A 222 -4.62 -17.54 1.45
C THR A 222 -5.54 -16.87 2.48
N ASP A 223 -6.69 -16.34 2.07
CA ASP A 223 -7.67 -15.73 2.97
C ASP A 223 -8.29 -16.74 3.95
N VAL A 224 -8.44 -18.00 3.52
CA VAL A 224 -9.19 -19.04 4.26
C VAL A 224 -8.46 -20.37 4.40
N LYS A 225 -7.36 -20.59 3.65
CA LYS A 225 -6.55 -21.79 3.75
C LYS A 225 -6.05 -21.98 5.18
N ASP A 226 -6.23 -23.18 5.72
CA ASP A 226 -5.88 -23.55 7.10
C ASP A 226 -6.63 -22.72 8.19
N ALA A 227 -7.66 -21.94 7.83
CA ALA A 227 -8.41 -21.13 8.80
C ALA A 227 -9.17 -21.99 9.81
N GLU A 228 -9.49 -23.24 9.47
CA GLU A 228 -10.11 -24.23 10.38
C GLU A 228 -9.31 -24.46 11.68
N PHE A 229 -7.98 -24.28 11.64
CA PHE A 229 -7.12 -24.42 12.82
C PHE A 229 -7.00 -23.14 13.65
N MET A 230 -7.49 -22.01 13.15
CA MET A 230 -7.27 -20.67 13.72
C MET A 230 -8.55 -19.92 14.07
N ILE A 231 -9.68 -20.32 13.49
CA ILE A 231 -10.98 -19.68 13.71
C ILE A 231 -11.50 -19.95 15.11
N ASP A 232 -12.12 -18.95 15.74
CA ASP A 232 -12.74 -19.12 17.04
C ASP A 232 -14.16 -19.69 16.93
N GLU A 233 -14.64 -20.29 18.03
CA GLU A 233 -15.96 -20.92 18.08
C GLU A 233 -17.12 -19.95 17.72
N PRO A 234 -17.14 -18.68 18.19
CA PRO A 234 -18.17 -17.73 17.80
C PRO A 234 -18.23 -17.47 16.29
N THR A 235 -17.07 -17.28 15.64
CA THR A 235 -17.01 -17.04 14.19
C THR A 235 -17.44 -18.29 13.43
N ALA A 236 -16.97 -19.47 13.83
CA ALA A 236 -17.38 -20.74 13.23
C ALA A 236 -18.91 -20.94 13.32
N LYS A 237 -19.53 -20.62 14.47
CA LYS A 237 -21.00 -20.66 14.63
C LYS A 237 -21.72 -19.65 13.73
N ALA A 238 -21.17 -18.46 13.56
CA ALA A 238 -21.76 -17.44 12.69
C ALA A 238 -21.73 -17.88 11.21
N VAL A 239 -20.60 -18.41 10.75
CA VAL A 239 -20.44 -18.98 9.41
C VAL A 239 -21.38 -20.15 9.21
N TRP A 240 -21.43 -21.10 10.15
CA TRP A 240 -22.30 -22.26 10.08
C TRP A 240 -23.78 -21.87 9.97
N ARG A 241 -24.25 -20.90 10.78
CA ARG A 241 -25.61 -20.38 10.68
C ARG A 241 -25.87 -19.75 9.31
N CYS A 242 -24.96 -18.92 8.81
CA CYS A 242 -25.10 -18.29 7.50
C CYS A 242 -25.24 -19.33 6.38
N LEU A 243 -24.38 -20.35 6.40
CA LEU A 243 -24.42 -21.44 5.42
C LEU A 243 -25.71 -22.26 5.56
N LYS A 244 -26.15 -22.58 6.77
CA LYS A 244 -27.39 -23.33 7.01
C LYS A 244 -28.63 -22.56 6.53
N ASP A 245 -28.69 -21.26 6.79
CA ASP A 245 -29.81 -20.43 6.37
C ASP A 245 -29.88 -20.35 4.84
N GLU A 246 -28.74 -20.15 4.18
CA GLU A 246 -28.64 -20.17 2.71
C GLU A 246 -29.02 -21.53 2.10
N ALA A 247 -28.49 -22.63 2.67
CA ALA A 247 -28.81 -24.00 2.26
C ALA A 247 -30.31 -24.29 2.37
N SER A 248 -30.94 -23.87 3.48
CA SER A 248 -32.38 -24.03 3.70
C SER A 248 -33.21 -23.24 2.68
N LEU A 249 -32.75 -22.03 2.32
CA LEU A 249 -33.40 -21.21 1.30
C LEU A 249 -33.27 -21.80 -0.12
N LEU A 250 -32.12 -22.41 -0.44
CA LEU A 250 -31.83 -22.97 -1.76
C LEU A 250 -32.19 -24.45 -1.91
N GLY A 251 -32.65 -25.11 -0.84
CA GLY A 251 -32.91 -26.55 -0.83
C GLY A 251 -31.65 -27.40 -1.05
N ARG A 252 -30.49 -26.94 -0.56
CA ARG A 252 -29.19 -27.61 -0.71
C ARG A 252 -28.70 -28.17 0.63
N PHE A 253 -27.75 -29.10 0.57
CA PHE A 253 -27.03 -29.60 1.74
C PHE A 253 -25.52 -29.51 1.46
N TYR A 254 -24.74 -29.06 2.44
CA TYR A 254 -23.28 -29.08 2.37
C TYR A 254 -22.78 -30.41 2.92
N VAL A 255 -21.93 -31.09 2.15
CA VAL A 255 -21.36 -32.40 2.49
C VAL A 255 -19.83 -32.27 2.40
N PRO A 256 -19.05 -32.87 3.33
CA PRO A 256 -17.60 -32.89 3.24
C PRO A 256 -17.14 -33.51 1.91
N SER A 257 -16.12 -32.93 1.28
CA SER A 257 -15.56 -33.39 0.00
C SER A 257 -15.10 -34.85 0.01
N ASP A 258 -14.76 -35.39 1.18
CA ASP A 258 -14.31 -36.77 1.37
C ASP A 258 -15.45 -37.80 1.42
N SER A 259 -16.70 -37.37 1.19
CA SER A 259 -17.89 -38.25 1.27
C SER A 259 -18.22 -38.97 -0.03
N ASN A 260 -17.27 -39.12 -0.95
CA ASN A 260 -17.47 -39.85 -2.21
C ASN A 260 -17.40 -41.38 -2.05
N ASP A 261 -17.21 -41.90 -0.83
CA ASP A 261 -17.12 -43.36 -0.57
C ASP A 261 -18.42 -43.97 -0.03
N LEU A 262 -19.59 -43.59 -0.57
CA LEU A 262 -20.84 -44.32 -0.34
C LEU A 262 -21.71 -44.33 -1.62
N VAL A 263 -21.39 -45.26 -2.53
CA VAL A 263 -22.32 -45.84 -3.51
C VAL A 263 -22.61 -47.28 -3.09
#